data_AF-A0A1J5H8L5-F1
#
_entry.id   AF-A0A1J5H8L5-F1
#
_cell.length_a   1.000
_cell.length_b   1.000
_cell.length_c   1.000
_cell.angle_alpha   90.00
_cell.angle_beta   90.00
_cell.angle_gamma   90.00
#
_symmetry.space_group_name_H-M   'P 1'
#
loop_
_entity.id
_entity.type
_entity.pdbx_description
1 polymer ?
#
loop_
_entity_poly.entity_id
_entity_poly.type
_entity_poly.pdbx_seq_one_letter_code
_entity_poly.pdbx_strand_id
1 'polypeptide(L)'
;MKFYYQARTKEGKIQSGTIEAFSKKGALDVLEKYGFYVTSLKEAGRGTFFQQRIFLKKPSIKDIAIFTRQLSVMLKSAIPPVEALRTQVSQAANPDFREKILKIAEMVETGSSLSQAFSSYSEVFNPFYVSCIKSGEASGKVADSLNYLAEHLESEYNLQSKIKGAMLYPLMVVMVALGVSSLIIFFIIPRLTDVLENLTGELPLSTRLVISFSNFVRGGGWLLILAFFFGLFFIFQYFRRSQEGRDFWDKVSLKIPIFGDFYKKIYLTRFAENLSVLITAGLPITQALKITAGI
;
A
#
# COMPACT_ATOMS: atom_id res chain seq x y z
N MET A 1 22.33 12.32 -27.60
CA MET A 1 22.11 10.98 -27.01
C MET A 1 23.30 10.65 -26.13
N LYS A 2 23.08 10.02 -24.98
CA LYS A 2 24.16 9.66 -24.05
C LYS A 2 24.62 8.24 -24.35
N PHE A 3 25.93 8.01 -24.35
CA PHE A 3 26.55 6.71 -24.59
C PHE A 3 27.47 6.36 -23.43
N TYR A 4 27.38 5.12 -22.95
CA TYR A 4 28.37 4.53 -22.05
C TYR A 4 29.45 3.89 -22.90
N TYR A 5 30.71 4.29 -22.68
CA TYR A 5 31.85 3.73 -23.38
C TYR A 5 32.83 3.07 -22.41
N GLN A 6 33.46 2.01 -22.88
CA GLN A 6 34.66 1.43 -22.31
C GLN A 6 35.70 1.41 -23.42
N ALA A 7 36.82 2.08 -23.20
CA ALA A 7 37.86 2.27 -24.19
C ALA A 7 39.24 2.04 -23.58
N ARG A 8 40.23 1.81 -24.44
CA ARG A 8 41.63 1.62 -24.04
C ARG A 8 42.46 2.80 -24.53
N THR A 9 43.31 3.34 -23.67
CA THR A 9 44.31 4.34 -24.06
C THR A 9 45.45 3.71 -24.84
N LYS A 10 46.28 4.51 -25.53
CA LYS A 10 47.51 4.04 -26.19
C LYS A 10 48.48 3.30 -25.25
N GLU A 11 48.41 3.60 -23.95
CA GLU A 11 49.19 2.95 -22.88
C GLU A 11 48.58 1.62 -22.40
N GLY A 12 47.47 1.18 -22.98
CA GLY A 12 46.82 -0.10 -22.64
C GLY A 12 45.87 -0.04 -21.44
N LYS A 13 45.70 1.12 -20.79
CA LYS A 13 44.79 1.30 -19.64
C LYS A 13 43.34 1.35 -20.09
N ILE A 14 42.48 0.65 -19.38
CA ILE A 14 41.04 0.63 -19.63
C ILE A 14 40.41 1.81 -18.91
N GLN A 15 39.64 2.62 -19.64
CA GLN A 15 38.92 3.77 -19.13
C GLN A 15 37.46 3.70 -19.56
N SER A 16 36.56 3.91 -18.61
CA SER A 16 35.11 3.88 -18.81
C SER A 16 34.51 5.22 -18.46
N GLY A 17 33.51 5.66 -19.22
CA GLY A 17 32.86 6.95 -19.00
C GLY A 17 31.57 7.09 -19.79
N THR A 18 30.99 8.29 -19.72
CA THR A 18 29.83 8.65 -20.54
C THR A 18 30.16 9.78 -21.48
N ILE A 19 29.69 9.69 -22.73
CA ILE A 19 29.83 10.74 -23.73
C ILE A 19 28.48 11.07 -24.34
N GLU A 20 28.24 12.34 -24.63
CA GLU A 20 27.04 12.79 -25.33
C GLU A 20 27.37 13.06 -26.80
N ALA A 21 26.62 12.42 -27.71
CA ALA A 21 26.77 12.60 -29.14
C ALA A 21 25.42 12.51 -29.86
N PHE A 22 25.34 13.08 -31.06
CA PHE A 22 24.14 13.05 -31.90
C PHE A 22 23.96 11.73 -32.65
N SER A 23 24.96 10.84 -32.65
CA SER A 23 24.88 9.50 -33.22
C SER A 23 25.95 8.59 -32.62
N LYS A 24 25.76 7.26 -32.72
CA LYS A 24 26.77 6.28 -32.31
C LYS A 24 28.10 6.49 -33.04
N LYS A 25 28.04 6.86 -34.33
CA LYS A 25 29.21 7.19 -35.14
C LYS A 25 29.91 8.45 -34.63
N GLY A 26 29.15 9.51 -34.31
CA GLY A 26 29.70 10.72 -33.72
C GLY A 26 30.33 10.49 -32.34
N ALA A 27 29.82 9.56 -31.52
CA ALA A 27 30.46 9.19 -30.26
C ALA A 27 31.82 8.49 -30.47
N LEU A 28 31.93 7.62 -31.48
CA LEU A 28 33.19 6.97 -31.83
C LEU A 28 34.22 7.98 -32.35
N ASP A 29 33.82 8.85 -33.28
CA ASP A 29 34.70 9.86 -33.88
C ASP A 29 35.31 10.79 -32.82
N VAL A 30 34.51 11.17 -31.82
CA VAL A 30 34.98 12.01 -30.71
C VAL A 30 35.94 11.23 -29.81
N LEU A 31 35.63 9.98 -29.44
CA LEU A 31 36.49 9.16 -28.58
C LEU A 31 37.83 8.83 -29.24
N GLU A 32 37.84 8.54 -30.54
CA GLU A 32 39.07 8.32 -31.31
C GLU A 32 39.94 9.58 -31.39
N LYS A 33 39.32 10.77 -31.55
CA LYS A 33 40.04 12.06 -31.55
C LYS A 33 40.76 12.34 -30.24
N TYR A 34 40.23 11.85 -29.12
CA TYR A 34 40.87 11.93 -27.80
C TYR A 34 41.85 10.77 -27.53
N GLY A 35 42.12 9.91 -28.52
CA GLY A 35 43.10 8.82 -28.40
C GLY A 35 42.59 7.59 -27.64
N PHE A 36 41.27 7.45 -27.50
CA PHE A 36 40.62 6.30 -26.89
C PHE A 36 40.18 5.30 -27.96
N TYR A 37 40.65 4.05 -27.86
CA TYR A 37 40.18 2.96 -28.70
C TYR A 37 39.01 2.25 -28.04
N VAL A 38 37.81 2.43 -28.58
CA VAL A 38 36.58 1.99 -27.93
C VAL A 38 36.41 0.46 -28.05
N THR A 39 36.43 -0.23 -26.91
CA THR A 39 36.21 -1.69 -26.84
C THR A 39 34.71 -2.02 -26.75
N SER A 40 33.91 -1.13 -26.17
CA SER A 40 32.47 -1.31 -26.04
C SER A 40 31.78 0.04 -26.02
N LEU A 41 30.78 0.22 -26.89
CA LEU A 41 29.94 1.42 -26.94
C LEU A 41 28.48 1.01 -26.86
N LYS A 42 27.84 1.31 -25.74
CA LYS A 42 26.41 1.08 -25.54
C LYS A 42 25.71 2.43 -25.51
N GLU A 43 24.71 2.56 -26.37
CA GLU A 43 23.76 3.67 -26.24
C GLU A 43 23.09 3.56 -24.87
N ALA A 44 23.08 4.65 -24.11
CA ALA A 44 22.18 4.76 -22.97
C ALA A 44 20.77 4.87 -23.56
N GLY A 45 20.22 3.72 -23.98
CA GLY A 45 18.92 3.66 -24.60
C GLY A 45 17.90 4.34 -23.69
N ARG A 46 16.95 5.05 -24.29
CA ARG A 46 15.66 5.41 -23.67
C ARG A 46 14.83 4.14 -23.41
N GLY A 47 15.37 3.22 -22.61
CA GLY A 47 14.91 1.84 -22.51
C GLY A 47 15.10 1.28 -21.12
N THR A 48 14.75 2.04 -20.08
CA THR A 48 14.57 1.51 -18.71
C THR A 48 13.46 2.24 -17.95
N PHE A 49 12.54 2.94 -18.63
CA PHE A 49 11.41 3.58 -17.95
C PHE A 49 10.16 2.67 -17.88
N PHE A 50 10.08 1.61 -18.70
CA PHE A 50 8.88 0.79 -18.84
C PHE A 50 8.97 -0.60 -18.17
N GLN A 51 10.17 -1.18 -18.01
CA GLN A 51 10.34 -2.48 -17.32
C GLN A 51 10.41 -2.36 -15.79
N GLN A 52 10.67 -1.18 -15.24
CA GLN A 52 10.70 -0.99 -13.77
C GLN A 52 9.30 -0.86 -13.14
N ARG A 53 8.27 -0.46 -13.89
CA ARG A 53 6.92 -0.27 -13.33
C ARG A 53 6.23 -1.57 -12.86
N ILE A 54 6.72 -2.74 -13.27
CA ILE A 54 6.09 -4.02 -12.90
C ILE A 54 6.46 -4.46 -11.47
N PHE A 55 7.51 -3.88 -10.85
CA PHE A 55 7.98 -4.26 -9.51
C PHE A 55 8.09 -3.12 -8.49
N LEU A 56 7.54 -1.95 -8.81
CA LEU A 56 7.55 -0.81 -7.90
C LEU A 56 6.47 -1.01 -6.80
N LYS A 57 6.93 -1.39 -5.61
CA LYS A 57 6.09 -1.55 -4.42
C LYS A 57 5.56 -0.18 -4.01
N LYS A 58 4.22 -0.05 -3.96
CA LYS A 58 3.56 1.18 -3.49
C LYS A 58 4.15 1.64 -2.15
N PRO A 59 4.29 2.96 -1.91
CA PRO A 59 4.73 3.50 -0.62
C PRO A 59 3.84 3.01 0.51
N SER A 60 4.45 2.70 1.65
CA SER A 60 3.71 2.38 2.87
C SER A 60 3.23 3.66 3.56
N ILE A 61 2.22 3.54 4.43
CA ILE A 61 1.75 4.66 5.26
C ILE A 61 2.89 5.26 6.09
N LYS A 62 3.85 4.43 6.53
CA LYS A 62 5.05 4.89 7.23
C LYS A 62 5.91 5.81 6.37
N ASP A 63 6.11 5.47 5.09
CA ASP A 63 6.90 6.28 4.17
C ASP A 63 6.25 7.66 3.97
N ILE A 64 4.93 7.68 3.80
CA ILE A 64 4.14 8.91 3.64
C ILE A 64 4.16 9.74 4.93
N ALA A 65 4.04 9.10 6.10
CA ALA A 65 4.10 9.78 7.40
C ALA A 65 5.45 10.47 7.62
N ILE A 66 6.56 9.76 7.39
CA ILE A 66 7.92 10.31 7.53
C ILE A 66 8.13 11.46 6.56
N PHE A 67 7.78 11.28 5.27
CA PHE A 67 7.86 12.34 4.27
C PHE A 67 7.07 13.58 4.68
N THR A 68 5.82 13.40 5.12
CA THR A 68 4.93 14.51 5.51
C THR A 68 5.47 15.24 6.74
N ARG A 69 5.99 14.50 7.73
CA ARG A 69 6.62 15.06 8.93
C ARG A 69 7.84 15.89 8.57
N GLN A 70 8.74 15.35 7.75
CA GLN A 70 9.96 16.05 7.36
C GLN A 70 9.64 17.28 6.51
N LEU A 71 8.70 17.18 5.58
CA LEU A 71 8.25 18.32 4.77
C LEU A 71 7.65 19.42 5.67
N SER A 72 6.80 19.06 6.64
CA SER A 72 6.27 20.02 7.62
C SER A 72 7.38 20.76 8.37
N VAL A 73 8.37 20.03 8.89
CA VAL A 73 9.51 20.63 9.62
C VAL A 73 10.29 21.58 8.73
N MET A 74 10.62 21.18 7.49
CA MET A 74 11.35 22.02 6.55
C MET A 74 10.60 23.30 6.19
N LEU A 75 9.29 23.19 5.91
CA LEU A 75 8.46 24.36 5.59
C LEU A 75 8.28 25.27 6.81
N LYS A 76 8.18 24.72 8.02
CA LYS A 76 8.15 25.50 9.27
C LYS A 76 9.46 26.24 9.52
N SER A 77 10.58 25.69 9.07
CA SER A 77 11.90 26.34 9.05
C SER A 77 12.09 27.31 7.88
N ALA A 78 11.02 27.68 7.17
CA ALA A 78 11.03 28.59 6.03
C ALA A 78 11.90 28.13 4.84
N ILE A 79 12.19 26.83 4.74
CA ILE A 79 12.84 26.27 3.55
C ILE A 79 11.82 26.31 2.40
N PRO A 80 12.20 26.82 1.21
CA PRO A 80 11.31 26.88 0.06
C PRO A 80 10.71 25.50 -0.29
N PRO A 81 9.41 25.41 -0.65
CA PRO A 81 8.75 24.13 -0.91
C PRO A 81 9.44 23.25 -1.97
N VAL A 82 9.97 23.86 -3.04
CA VAL A 82 10.69 23.14 -4.10
C VAL A 82 11.96 22.51 -3.55
N GLU A 83 12.75 23.26 -2.78
CA GLU A 83 14.00 22.77 -2.17
C GLU A 83 13.70 21.67 -1.13
N ALA A 84 12.66 21.84 -0.33
CA ALA A 84 12.22 20.84 0.63
C ALA A 84 11.82 19.54 -0.08
N LEU A 85 11.03 19.61 -1.15
CA LEU A 85 10.64 18.44 -1.94
C LEU A 85 11.86 17.77 -2.60
N ARG A 86 12.79 18.53 -3.18
CA ARG A 86 14.04 17.98 -3.78
C ARG A 86 14.90 17.27 -2.73
N THR A 87 14.98 17.82 -1.52
CA THR A 87 15.69 17.21 -0.38
C THR A 87 15.01 15.91 0.09
N GLN A 88 13.70 15.80 -0.06
CA GLN A 88 12.97 14.57 0.24
C GLN A 88 13.19 13.47 -0.81
N VAL A 89 13.42 13.83 -2.09
CA VAL A 89 13.74 12.85 -3.15
C VAL A 89 15.01 12.06 -2.80
N SER A 90 16.06 12.72 -2.30
CA SER A 90 17.32 12.03 -1.96
C SER A 90 17.19 11.13 -0.73
N GLN A 91 16.25 11.42 0.17
CA GLN A 91 16.01 10.66 1.41
C GLN A 91 14.99 9.53 1.27
N ALA A 92 14.14 9.56 0.23
CA ALA A 92 13.11 8.54 0.03
C ALA A 92 13.74 7.16 -0.23
N ALA A 93 13.50 6.19 0.67
CA ALA A 93 14.00 4.82 0.54
C ALA A 93 13.25 4.02 -0.54
N ASN A 94 11.96 4.29 -0.74
CA ASN A 94 11.13 3.62 -1.73
C ASN A 94 11.34 4.24 -3.13
N PRO A 95 11.79 3.48 -4.14
CA PRO A 95 12.04 4.01 -5.49
C PRO A 95 10.79 4.55 -6.20
N ASP A 96 9.62 3.92 -6.01
CA ASP A 96 8.33 4.38 -6.57
C ASP A 96 7.97 5.75 -5.98
N PHE A 97 8.11 5.85 -4.66
CA PHE A 97 7.80 7.08 -3.95
C PHE A 97 8.75 8.21 -4.33
N ARG A 98 10.04 7.89 -4.47
CA ARG A 98 11.06 8.83 -4.94
C ARG A 98 10.71 9.42 -6.31
N GLU A 99 10.31 8.58 -7.26
CA GLU A 99 9.89 9.03 -8.60
C GLU A 99 8.68 9.97 -8.52
N LYS A 100 7.70 9.65 -7.67
CA LYS A 100 6.50 10.48 -7.49
C LYS A 100 6.83 11.82 -6.84
N ILE A 101 7.63 11.84 -5.77
CA ILE A 101 8.08 13.08 -5.11
C ILE A 101 8.88 13.95 -6.10
N LEU A 102 9.73 13.33 -6.92
CA LEU A 102 10.50 14.05 -7.94
C LEU A 102 9.58 14.79 -8.92
N LYS A 103 8.56 14.11 -9.44
CA LYS A 103 7.57 14.71 -10.34
C LYS A 103 6.73 15.78 -9.65
N ILE A 104 6.37 15.59 -8.38
CA ILE A 104 5.69 16.62 -7.57
C ILE A 104 6.58 17.86 -7.46
N ALA A 105 7.88 17.69 -7.17
CA ALA A 105 8.83 18.80 -7.11
C ALA A 105 8.93 19.56 -8.43
N GLU A 106 9.00 18.85 -9.56
CA GLU A 106 9.02 19.44 -10.91
C GLU A 106 7.73 20.21 -11.20
N MET A 107 6.56 19.67 -10.85
CA MET A 107 5.28 20.37 -11.03
C MET A 107 5.22 21.69 -10.25
N VAL A 108 5.66 21.68 -8.99
CA VAL A 108 5.70 22.88 -8.16
C VAL A 108 6.73 23.88 -8.68
N GLU A 109 7.88 23.42 -9.16
CA GLU A 109 8.90 24.26 -9.80
C GLU A 109 8.39 24.94 -11.07
N THR A 110 7.53 24.26 -11.85
CA THR A 110 6.85 24.84 -13.02
C THR A 110 5.65 25.74 -12.68
N GLY A 111 5.34 25.93 -11.39
CA GLY A 111 4.32 26.87 -10.91
C GLY A 111 2.96 26.24 -10.54
N SER A 112 2.84 24.91 -10.50
CA SER A 112 1.64 24.27 -9.95
C SER A 112 1.55 24.50 -8.44
N SER A 113 0.33 24.61 -7.89
CA SER A 113 0.17 24.62 -6.43
C SER A 113 0.56 23.26 -5.84
N LEU A 114 0.96 23.22 -4.57
CA LEU A 114 1.26 21.97 -3.86
C LEU A 114 0.04 21.04 -3.90
N SER A 115 -1.16 21.54 -3.61
CA SER A 115 -2.38 20.71 -3.65
C SER A 115 -2.63 20.11 -5.03
N GLN A 116 -2.39 20.85 -6.12
CA GLN A 116 -2.51 20.34 -7.48
C GLN A 116 -1.46 19.25 -7.77
N ALA A 117 -0.20 19.49 -7.39
CA ALA A 117 0.88 18.53 -7.58
C ALA A 117 0.61 17.21 -6.81
N PHE A 118 0.20 17.29 -5.54
CA PHE A 118 -0.17 16.11 -4.75
C PHE A 118 -1.41 15.39 -5.29
N SER A 119 -2.40 16.12 -5.83
CA SER A 119 -3.63 15.54 -6.38
C SER A 119 -3.39 14.63 -7.60
N SER A 120 -2.27 14.80 -8.30
CA SER A 120 -1.88 13.97 -9.46
C SER A 120 -1.52 12.54 -9.08
N TYR A 121 -1.36 12.25 -7.77
CA TYR A 121 -0.99 10.94 -7.24
C TYR A 121 -1.99 10.47 -6.18
N SER A 122 -3.27 10.37 -6.57
CA SER A 122 -4.38 9.99 -5.69
C SER A 122 -4.26 8.59 -5.09
N GLU A 123 -3.43 7.72 -5.70
CA GLU A 123 -3.11 6.40 -5.17
C GLU A 123 -2.13 6.41 -3.99
N VAL A 124 -1.47 7.55 -3.74
CA VAL A 124 -0.55 7.78 -2.61
C VAL A 124 -1.15 8.81 -1.65
N PHE A 125 -1.67 9.92 -2.19
CA PHE A 125 -2.23 11.02 -1.41
C PHE A 125 -3.75 11.07 -1.59
N ASN A 126 -4.48 10.62 -0.57
CA ASN A 126 -5.94 10.54 -0.63
C ASN A 126 -6.61 11.94 -0.70
N PRO A 127 -7.91 12.04 -1.03
CA PRO A 127 -8.60 13.32 -1.14
C PRO A 127 -8.56 14.18 0.12
N PHE A 128 -8.52 13.56 1.30
CA PHE A 128 -8.39 14.25 2.59
C PHE A 128 -7.03 14.96 2.70
N TYR A 129 -5.94 14.27 2.40
CA TYR A 129 -4.58 14.81 2.40
C TYR A 129 -4.48 16.03 1.48
N VAL A 130 -4.98 15.90 0.25
CA VAL A 130 -4.99 17.00 -0.75
C VAL A 130 -5.83 18.18 -0.26
N SER A 131 -6.99 17.93 0.35
CA SER A 131 -7.88 18.99 0.85
C SER A 131 -7.27 19.77 2.01
N CYS A 132 -6.57 19.08 2.92
CA CYS A 132 -5.83 19.74 4.00
C CYS A 132 -4.73 20.65 3.45
N ILE A 133 -3.93 20.18 2.48
CA ILE A 133 -2.90 21.02 1.85
C ILE A 133 -3.54 22.21 1.15
N LYS A 134 -4.64 22.00 0.40
CA LYS A 134 -5.34 23.08 -0.30
C LYS A 134 -5.84 24.16 0.67
N SER A 135 -6.39 23.77 1.82
CA SER A 135 -6.81 24.69 2.87
C SER A 135 -5.60 25.43 3.48
N GLY A 136 -4.49 24.73 3.67
CA GLY A 136 -3.23 25.32 4.12
C GLY A 136 -2.67 26.34 3.13
N GLU A 137 -2.73 26.06 1.83
CA GLU A 137 -2.29 26.99 0.78
C GLU A 137 -3.17 28.24 0.75
N ALA A 138 -4.49 28.08 0.80
CA ALA A 138 -5.44 29.20 0.78
C ALA A 138 -5.31 30.12 2.02
N SER A 139 -4.89 29.57 3.16
CA SER A 139 -4.71 30.30 4.42
C SER A 139 -3.26 30.70 4.71
N GLY A 140 -2.30 30.33 3.84
CA GLY A 140 -0.87 30.54 4.07
C GLY A 140 -0.25 29.68 5.17
N LYS A 141 -0.96 28.67 5.67
CA LYS A 141 -0.56 27.79 6.79
C LYS A 141 -0.31 26.35 6.34
N VAL A 142 0.46 26.18 5.27
CA VAL A 142 0.80 24.86 4.71
C VAL A 142 1.61 24.02 5.72
N ALA A 143 2.55 24.63 6.43
CA ALA A 143 3.39 23.93 7.41
C ALA A 143 2.55 23.31 8.55
N ASP A 144 1.57 24.04 9.06
CA ASP A 144 0.64 23.57 10.10
C ASP A 144 -0.26 22.45 9.58
N SER A 145 -0.75 22.60 8.34
CA SER A 145 -1.59 21.58 7.69
C SER A 145 -0.81 20.26 7.48
N LEU A 146 0.45 20.35 7.07
CA LEU A 146 1.34 19.19 6.97
C LEU A 146 1.67 18.60 8.36
N ASN A 147 1.79 19.43 9.40
CA ASN A 147 2.04 18.95 10.76
C ASN A 147 0.87 18.08 11.25
N TYR A 148 -0.36 18.58 11.05
CA TYR A 148 -1.59 17.83 11.35
C TYR A 148 -1.67 16.52 10.54
N LEU A 149 -1.37 16.57 9.24
CA LEU A 149 -1.34 15.37 8.40
C LEU A 149 -0.30 14.36 8.87
N ALA A 150 0.88 14.82 9.29
CA ALA A 150 1.92 13.94 9.83
C ALA A 150 1.47 13.23 11.11
N GLU A 151 0.88 13.96 12.06
CA GLU A 151 0.33 13.39 13.30
C GLU A 151 -0.78 12.37 13.01
N HIS A 152 -1.66 12.69 12.06
CA HIS A 152 -2.72 11.78 11.63
C HIS A 152 -2.16 10.49 11.04
N LEU A 153 -1.21 10.58 10.10
CA LEU A 153 -0.60 9.42 9.44
C LEU A 153 0.25 8.58 10.40
N GLU A 154 0.96 9.21 11.35
CA GLU A 154 1.70 8.52 12.40
C GLU A 154 0.75 7.74 13.32
N SER A 155 -0.37 8.34 13.71
CA SER A 155 -1.41 7.69 14.51
C SER A 155 -2.03 6.50 13.76
N GLU A 156 -2.36 6.67 12.47
CA GLU A 156 -2.89 5.59 11.64
C GLU A 156 -1.89 4.44 11.50
N TYR A 157 -0.62 4.74 11.24
CA TYR A 157 0.45 3.74 11.19
C TYR A 157 0.58 2.99 12.52
N ASN A 158 0.57 3.70 13.65
CA ASN A 158 0.67 3.09 14.97
C ASN A 158 -0.51 2.17 15.27
N LEU A 159 -1.73 2.58 14.90
CA LEU A 159 -2.93 1.75 15.04
C LEU A 159 -2.81 0.48 14.19
N GLN A 160 -2.45 0.60 12.91
CA GLN A 160 -2.28 -0.55 12.03
C GLN A 160 -1.15 -1.48 12.50
N SER A 161 -0.05 -0.93 13.01
CA SER A 161 1.06 -1.70 13.56
C SER A 161 0.62 -2.50 14.80
N LYS A 162 -0.14 -1.88 15.71
CA LYS A 162 -0.72 -2.56 16.88
C LYS A 162 -1.67 -3.68 16.48
N ILE A 163 -2.54 -3.44 15.50
CA ILE A 163 -3.46 -4.47 14.99
C ILE A 163 -2.67 -5.64 14.40
N LYS A 164 -1.69 -5.37 13.54
CA LYS A 164 -0.83 -6.42 12.94
C LYS A 164 -0.05 -7.20 14.00
N GLY A 165 0.48 -6.50 15.01
CA GLY A 165 1.16 -7.13 16.13
C GLY A 165 0.24 -8.04 16.94
N ALA A 166 -0.98 -7.58 17.25
CA ALA A 166 -1.97 -8.35 18.00
C ALA A 166 -2.47 -9.59 17.23
N MET A 167 -2.47 -9.57 15.90
CA MET A 167 -2.87 -10.70 15.05
C MET A 167 -1.82 -11.82 14.97
N LEU A 168 -0.56 -11.57 15.37
CA LEU A 168 0.50 -12.56 15.27
C LEU A 168 0.22 -13.79 16.15
N TYR A 169 -0.19 -13.59 17.40
CA TYR A 169 -0.48 -14.69 18.32
C TYR A 169 -1.63 -15.59 17.84
N PRO A 170 -2.83 -15.05 17.50
CA PRO A 170 -3.91 -15.85 16.91
C PRO A 170 -3.47 -16.63 15.67
N LEU A 171 -2.69 -16.01 14.77
CA LEU A 171 -2.23 -16.66 13.55
C LEU A 171 -1.30 -17.85 13.85
N MET A 172 -0.38 -17.71 14.80
CA MET A 172 0.53 -18.78 15.21
C MET A 172 -0.23 -19.96 15.81
N VAL A 173 -1.19 -19.69 16.70
CA VAL A 173 -2.02 -20.75 17.32
C VAL A 173 -2.83 -21.49 16.26
N VAL A 174 -3.46 -20.78 15.32
CA VAL A 174 -4.23 -21.39 14.23
C VAL A 174 -3.33 -22.23 13.33
N MET A 175 -2.12 -21.74 12.98
CA MET A 175 -1.17 -22.53 12.19
C MET A 175 -0.77 -23.83 12.88
N VAL A 176 -0.46 -23.80 14.18
CA VAL A 176 -0.13 -25.01 14.94
C VAL A 176 -1.33 -25.96 15.00
N ALA A 177 -2.52 -25.44 15.29
CA ALA A 177 -3.74 -26.23 15.35
C ALA A 177 -4.06 -26.91 14.01
N LEU A 178 -3.93 -26.20 12.90
CA LEU A 178 -4.10 -26.75 11.55
C LEU A 178 -3.02 -27.76 11.21
N GLY A 179 -1.77 -27.53 11.60
CA GLY A 179 -0.66 -28.47 11.41
C GLY A 179 -0.89 -29.79 12.13
N VAL A 180 -1.25 -29.73 13.42
CA VAL A 180 -1.58 -30.92 14.23
C VAL A 180 -2.82 -31.64 13.68
N SER A 181 -3.87 -30.90 13.34
CA SER A 181 -5.10 -31.47 12.77
C SER A 181 -4.84 -32.15 11.42
N SER A 182 -3.98 -31.56 10.58
CA SER A 182 -3.58 -32.16 9.31
C SER A 182 -2.81 -33.45 9.54
N LEU A 183 -1.87 -33.49 10.49
CA LEU A 183 -1.15 -34.72 10.84
C LEU A 183 -2.12 -35.83 11.25
N ILE A 184 -3.10 -35.50 12.10
CA ILE A 184 -4.12 -36.46 12.53
C ILE A 184 -4.93 -36.98 11.34
N ILE A 185 -5.44 -36.08 10.49
CA ILE A 185 -6.30 -36.45 9.36
C ILE A 185 -5.57 -37.28 8.31
N PHE A 186 -4.34 -36.90 7.95
CA PHE A 186 -3.61 -37.52 6.85
C PHE A 186 -2.83 -38.77 7.26
N PHE A 187 -2.38 -38.88 8.51
CA PHE A 187 -1.54 -40.01 8.95
C PHE A 187 -2.19 -40.89 10.03
N ILE A 188 -2.81 -40.30 11.06
CA ILE A 188 -3.28 -41.06 12.23
C ILE A 188 -4.64 -41.73 11.93
N ILE A 189 -5.61 -40.98 11.41
CA ILE A 189 -6.95 -41.48 11.11
C ILE A 189 -6.91 -42.67 10.13
N PRO A 190 -6.19 -42.64 8.98
CA PRO A 190 -6.10 -43.80 8.11
C PRO A 190 -5.60 -45.05 8.82
N ARG A 191 -4.50 -44.95 9.58
CA ARG A 191 -3.95 -46.09 10.33
C ARG A 191 -4.92 -46.64 11.37
N LEU A 192 -5.65 -45.77 12.05
CA LEU A 192 -6.70 -46.19 12.98
C LEU A 192 -7.87 -46.86 12.26
N THR A 193 -8.23 -46.35 11.06
CA THR A 193 -9.30 -46.93 10.24
C THR A 193 -8.94 -48.34 9.81
N ASP A 194 -7.70 -48.56 9.35
CA ASP A 194 -7.20 -49.89 8.96
C ASP A 194 -7.31 -50.90 10.11
N VAL A 195 -6.98 -50.49 11.35
CA VAL A 195 -7.11 -51.36 12.54
C VAL A 195 -8.59 -51.63 12.88
N LEU A 196 -9.43 -50.61 12.78
CA LEU A 196 -10.85 -50.69 13.12
C LEU A 196 -11.65 -51.54 12.13
N GLU A 197 -11.31 -51.54 10.85
CA GLU A 197 -11.95 -52.37 9.82
C GLU A 197 -11.61 -53.86 9.97
N ASN A 198 -10.47 -54.18 10.58
CA ASN A 198 -10.08 -55.56 10.90
C ASN A 198 -10.81 -56.12 12.14
N LEU A 199 -11.54 -55.30 12.89
CA LEU A 199 -12.37 -55.74 14.02
C LEU A 199 -13.77 -56.09 13.52
N THR A 200 -14.25 -57.28 13.85
CA THR A 200 -15.60 -57.73 13.49
C THR A 200 -16.66 -56.95 14.28
N GLY A 201 -17.18 -55.87 13.69
CA GLY A 201 -18.27 -55.07 14.25
C GLY A 201 -18.56 -53.82 13.43
N GLU A 202 -19.82 -53.35 13.42
CA GLU A 202 -20.15 -52.10 12.77
C GLU A 202 -19.65 -50.89 13.57
N LEU A 203 -18.99 -49.95 12.90
CA LEU A 203 -18.50 -48.75 13.53
C LEU A 203 -19.65 -47.84 13.99
N PRO A 204 -19.59 -47.28 15.23
CA PRO A 204 -20.52 -46.26 15.69
C PRO A 204 -20.60 -45.05 14.75
N LEU A 205 -21.76 -44.39 14.72
CA LEU A 205 -22.03 -43.26 13.82
C LEU A 205 -21.02 -42.12 13.95
N SER A 206 -20.56 -41.82 15.17
CA SER A 206 -19.56 -40.79 15.45
C SER A 206 -18.22 -41.09 14.76
N THR A 207 -17.75 -42.33 14.83
CA THR A 207 -16.50 -42.78 14.21
C THR A 207 -16.60 -42.73 12.68
N ARG A 208 -17.73 -43.16 12.12
CA ARG A 208 -17.99 -43.13 10.67
C ARG A 208 -17.99 -41.70 10.11
N LEU A 209 -18.58 -40.75 10.84
CA LEU A 209 -18.57 -39.34 10.47
C LEU A 209 -17.13 -38.78 10.41
N VAL A 210 -16.30 -39.05 11.41
CA VAL A 210 -14.90 -38.61 11.44
C VAL A 210 -14.09 -39.19 10.28
N ILE A 211 -14.26 -40.49 9.99
CA ILE A 211 -13.59 -41.16 8.86
C ILE A 211 -14.05 -40.56 7.53
N SER A 212 -15.36 -40.34 7.35
CA SER A 212 -15.91 -39.76 6.12
C SER A 212 -15.40 -38.33 5.88
N PHE A 213 -15.34 -37.50 6.93
CA PHE A 213 -14.77 -36.16 6.86
C PHE A 213 -13.27 -36.19 6.54
N SER A 214 -12.52 -37.09 7.19
CA SER A 214 -11.10 -37.29 6.91
C SER A 214 -10.87 -37.70 5.45
N ASN A 215 -11.66 -38.64 4.92
CA ASN A 215 -11.59 -39.06 3.52
C ASN A 215 -11.96 -37.92 2.57
N PHE A 216 -12.97 -37.10 2.89
CA PHE A 216 -13.32 -35.92 2.11
C PHE A 216 -12.16 -34.92 2.03
N VAL A 217 -11.54 -34.59 3.16
CA VAL A 217 -10.39 -33.68 3.21
C VAL A 217 -9.19 -34.26 2.45
N ARG A 218 -8.89 -35.55 2.62
CA ARG A 218 -7.80 -36.26 1.91
C ARG A 218 -8.03 -36.34 0.40
N GLY A 219 -9.27 -36.57 -0.04
CA GLY A 219 -9.66 -36.70 -1.44
C GLY A 219 -9.71 -35.39 -2.25
N GLY A 220 -9.16 -34.29 -1.70
CA GLY A 220 -9.16 -32.98 -2.36
C GLY A 220 -10.32 -32.06 -1.97
N GLY A 221 -11.18 -32.46 -1.02
CA GLY A 221 -12.28 -31.64 -0.51
C GLY A 221 -11.83 -30.30 0.11
N TRP A 222 -10.57 -30.18 0.52
CA TRP A 222 -9.97 -28.92 0.95
C TRP A 222 -10.00 -27.84 -0.15
N LEU A 223 -9.90 -28.21 -1.43
CA LEU A 223 -10.07 -27.29 -2.57
C LEU A 223 -11.50 -26.77 -2.66
N LEU A 224 -12.50 -27.63 -2.42
CA LEU A 224 -13.91 -27.22 -2.39
C LEU A 224 -14.19 -26.27 -1.21
N ILE A 225 -13.60 -26.52 -0.05
CA ILE A 225 -13.68 -25.61 1.10
C ILE A 225 -13.08 -24.25 0.75
N LEU A 226 -11.88 -24.22 0.17
CA LEU A 226 -11.26 -22.97 -0.28
C LEU A 226 -12.10 -22.25 -1.33
N ALA A 227 -12.62 -22.97 -2.32
CA ALA A 227 -13.49 -22.42 -3.35
C ALA A 227 -14.79 -21.85 -2.76
N PHE A 228 -15.36 -22.51 -1.75
CA PHE A 228 -16.55 -22.04 -1.05
C PHE A 228 -16.29 -20.73 -0.30
N PHE A 229 -15.20 -20.65 0.49
CA PHE A 229 -14.83 -19.41 1.18
C PHE A 229 -14.46 -18.28 0.21
N PHE A 230 -13.78 -18.61 -0.89
CA PHE A 230 -13.45 -17.64 -1.93
C PHE A 230 -14.71 -17.13 -2.65
N GLY A 231 -15.66 -18.02 -2.95
CA GLY A 231 -16.97 -17.66 -3.50
C GLY A 231 -17.77 -16.76 -2.55
N LEU A 232 -17.84 -17.11 -1.26
CA LEU A 232 -18.44 -16.26 -0.23
C LEU A 232 -17.77 -14.89 -0.14
N PHE A 233 -16.45 -14.83 -0.23
CA PHE A 233 -15.71 -13.56 -0.23
C PHE A 233 -16.08 -12.69 -1.44
N PHE A 234 -16.17 -13.25 -2.64
CA PHE A 234 -16.58 -12.52 -3.84
C PHE A 234 -18.05 -12.08 -3.79
N ILE A 235 -18.95 -12.94 -3.32
CA ILE A 235 -20.37 -12.60 -3.12
C ILE A 235 -20.48 -11.47 -2.10
N PHE A 236 -19.78 -11.57 -0.97
CA PHE A 236 -19.74 -10.54 0.05
C PHE A 236 -19.18 -9.23 -0.50
N GLN A 237 -18.09 -9.26 -1.27
CA GLN A 237 -17.51 -8.09 -1.90
C GLN A 237 -18.50 -7.45 -2.91
N TYR A 238 -19.18 -8.26 -3.70
CA TYR A 238 -20.19 -7.82 -4.66
C TYR A 238 -21.38 -7.16 -3.94
N PHE A 239 -21.90 -7.80 -2.90
CA PHE A 239 -22.99 -7.26 -2.08
C PHE A 239 -22.61 -5.92 -1.43
N ARG A 240 -21.38 -5.77 -0.89
CA ARG A 240 -20.94 -4.48 -0.32
C ARG A 240 -20.77 -3.36 -1.34
N ARG A 241 -20.59 -3.70 -2.63
CA ARG A 241 -20.52 -2.72 -3.72
C ARG A 241 -21.90 -2.28 -4.21
N SER A 242 -22.91 -3.14 -4.09
CA SER A 242 -24.30 -2.81 -4.41
C SER A 242 -24.92 -1.83 -3.41
N GLN A 243 -25.83 -0.96 -3.88
CA GLN A 243 -26.52 0.01 -3.02
C GLN A 243 -27.43 -0.69 -1.99
N GLU A 244 -28.22 -1.67 -2.44
CA GLU A 244 -29.11 -2.44 -1.57
C GLU A 244 -28.35 -3.30 -0.54
N GLY A 245 -27.19 -3.82 -0.92
CA GLY A 245 -26.35 -4.58 0.00
C GLY A 245 -25.70 -3.72 1.08
N ARG A 246 -25.35 -2.46 0.79
CA ARG A 246 -24.89 -1.51 1.83
C ARG A 246 -25.99 -1.27 2.87
N ASP A 247 -27.20 -0.95 2.43
CA ASP A 247 -28.32 -0.67 3.33
C ASP A 247 -28.70 -1.89 4.20
N PHE A 248 -28.63 -3.09 3.63
CA PHE A 248 -28.82 -4.34 4.38
C PHE A 248 -27.71 -4.56 5.41
N TRP A 249 -26.43 -4.39 5.01
CA TRP A 249 -25.28 -4.53 5.91
C TRP A 249 -25.28 -3.52 7.05
N ASP A 250 -25.70 -2.28 6.80
CA ASP A 250 -25.81 -1.23 7.81
C ASP A 250 -26.92 -1.58 8.82
N LYS A 251 -28.08 -2.05 8.36
CA LYS A 251 -29.16 -2.51 9.25
C LYS A 251 -28.78 -3.73 10.08
N VAL A 252 -28.06 -4.69 9.49
CA VAL A 252 -27.63 -5.91 10.18
C VAL A 252 -26.52 -5.62 11.18
N SER A 253 -25.49 -4.87 10.78
CA SER A 253 -24.35 -4.55 11.64
C SER A 253 -24.75 -3.81 12.92
N LEU A 254 -25.77 -2.95 12.85
CA LEU A 254 -26.33 -2.23 14.00
C LEU A 254 -27.14 -3.10 14.97
N LYS A 255 -27.59 -4.29 14.54
CA LYS A 255 -28.40 -5.23 15.34
C LYS A 255 -27.60 -6.37 15.96
N ILE A 256 -26.33 -6.53 15.61
CA ILE A 256 -25.48 -7.59 16.19
C ILE A 256 -25.16 -7.21 17.65
N PRO A 257 -25.52 -8.02 18.66
CA PRO A 257 -25.48 -7.64 20.07
C PRO A 257 -24.10 -7.24 20.61
N ILE A 258 -23.01 -7.69 19.98
CA ILE A 258 -21.62 -7.35 20.39
C ILE A 258 -21.07 -6.19 19.55
N PHE A 259 -21.35 -6.16 18.25
CA PHE A 259 -20.77 -5.18 17.33
C PHE A 259 -21.64 -3.92 17.15
N GLY A 260 -22.95 -3.99 17.41
CA GLY A 260 -23.89 -2.91 17.18
C GLY A 260 -23.61 -1.69 18.05
N ASP A 261 -23.33 -1.88 19.34
CA ASP A 261 -22.96 -0.78 20.24
C ASP A 261 -21.61 -0.15 19.85
N PHE A 262 -20.66 -0.98 19.41
CA PHE A 262 -19.37 -0.54 18.90
C PHE A 262 -19.51 0.31 17.63
N TYR A 263 -20.28 -0.15 16.65
CA TYR A 263 -20.55 0.60 15.42
C TYR A 263 -21.28 1.91 15.72
N LYS A 264 -22.31 1.90 16.58
CA LYS A 264 -23.02 3.12 16.99
C LYS A 264 -22.06 4.16 17.58
N LYS A 265 -21.17 3.75 18.47
CA LYS A 265 -20.15 4.65 19.05
C LYS A 265 -19.24 5.24 17.98
N ILE A 266 -18.73 4.43 17.04
CA ILE A 266 -17.91 4.92 15.93
C ILE A 266 -18.66 5.96 15.10
N TYR A 267 -19.91 5.69 14.70
CA TYR A 267 -20.69 6.59 13.88
C TYR A 267 -21.04 7.89 14.62
N LEU A 268 -21.40 7.81 15.91
CA LEU A 268 -21.65 8.99 16.74
C LEU A 268 -20.41 9.86 16.92
N THR A 269 -19.24 9.24 17.16
CA THR A 269 -17.98 9.97 17.27
C THR A 269 -17.64 10.68 15.97
N ARG A 270 -17.70 9.97 14.82
CA ARG A 270 -17.43 10.59 13.51
C ARG A 270 -18.39 11.73 13.20
N PHE A 271 -19.67 11.55 13.49
CA PHE A 271 -20.67 12.60 13.34
C PHE A 271 -20.32 13.83 14.19
N ALA A 272 -19.99 13.62 15.46
CA ALA A 272 -19.65 14.69 16.39
C ALA A 272 -18.35 15.42 15.99
N GLU A 273 -17.30 14.69 15.60
CA GLU A 273 -16.02 15.24 15.14
C GLU A 273 -16.19 16.06 13.86
N ASN A 274 -16.86 15.50 12.84
CA ASN A 274 -17.10 16.19 11.57
C ASN A 274 -17.94 17.46 11.80
N LEU A 275 -18.99 17.38 12.62
CA LEU A 275 -19.82 18.53 12.97
C LEU A 275 -19.01 19.59 13.73
N SER A 276 -18.17 19.18 14.69
CA SER A 276 -17.30 20.09 15.44
C SER A 276 -16.33 20.82 14.52
N VAL A 277 -15.66 20.12 13.60
CA VAL A 277 -14.72 20.72 12.65
C VAL A 277 -15.41 21.78 11.78
N LEU A 278 -16.62 21.49 11.28
CA LEU A 278 -17.38 22.43 10.45
C LEU A 278 -17.85 23.67 11.22
N ILE A 279 -18.33 23.48 12.46
CA ILE A 279 -18.74 24.60 13.32
C ILE A 279 -17.53 25.46 13.70
N THR A 280 -16.41 24.85 14.10
CA THR A 280 -15.16 25.56 14.40
C THR A 280 -14.61 26.29 13.17
N ALA A 281 -14.82 25.78 11.97
CA ALA A 281 -14.51 26.44 10.70
C ALA A 281 -15.45 27.62 10.36
N GLY A 282 -16.46 27.90 11.20
CA GLY A 282 -17.35 29.05 11.07
C GLY A 282 -18.59 28.81 10.22
N LEU A 283 -18.91 27.55 9.86
CA LEU A 283 -20.16 27.28 9.14
C LEU A 283 -21.38 27.39 10.07
N PRO A 284 -22.50 27.98 9.62
CA PRO A 284 -23.77 27.95 10.34
C PRO A 284 -24.19 26.51 10.65
N ILE A 285 -24.73 26.27 11.85
CA ILE A 285 -25.03 24.90 12.32
C ILE A 285 -25.99 24.14 11.40
N THR A 286 -26.92 24.85 10.76
CA THR A 286 -27.86 24.28 9.78
C THR A 286 -27.16 23.76 8.53
N GLN A 287 -26.11 24.46 8.07
CA GLN A 287 -25.29 24.06 6.93
C GLN A 287 -24.32 22.94 7.31
N ALA A 288 -23.71 23.02 8.50
CA ALA A 288 -22.86 21.97 9.03
C ALA A 288 -23.62 20.64 9.18
N LEU A 289 -24.84 20.66 9.75
CA LEU A 289 -25.70 19.49 9.86
C LEU A 289 -26.06 18.88 8.50
N LYS A 290 -26.34 19.71 7.49
CA LYS A 290 -26.68 19.23 6.14
C LYS A 290 -25.49 18.57 5.43
N ILE A 291 -24.27 19.06 5.69
CA ILE A 291 -23.03 18.47 5.17
C ILE A 291 -22.73 17.15 5.89
N THR A 292 -22.78 17.14 7.23
CA THR A 292 -22.49 15.93 8.01
C THR A 292 -23.52 14.82 7.79
N ALA A 293 -24.79 15.14 7.46
CA ALA A 293 -25.80 14.14 7.14
C ALA A 293 -25.50 13.34 5.85
N GLY A 294 -24.62 13.84 4.98
CA GLY A 294 -24.21 13.18 3.74
C GLY A 294 -22.89 12.42 3.82
N ILE A 295 -22.25 12.37 5.00
CA ILE A 295 -20.92 11.79 5.26
C ILE A 295 -21.06 10.62 6.24
#